data_AF-A0A0S2W4Y5-F1
#
_entry.id   AF-A0A0S2W4Y5-F1
#
_cell.length_a   1.000
_cell.length_b   1.000
_cell.length_c   1.000
_cell.angle_alpha   90.00
_cell.angle_beta   90.00
_cell.angle_gamma   90.00
#
_symmetry.space_group_name_H-M   'P 1'
#
loop_
_entity.id
_entity.type
_entity.pdbx_description
1 polymer ?
#
loop_
_entity_poly.entity_id
_entity_poly.type
_entity_poly.pdbx_seq_one_letter_code
_entity_poly.pdbx_strand_id
1 'polypeptide(L)'
;MIKVNATETCLVFRTVSPKRKSPRSFYVLRSELERLEQYGSITASDLGCFAVFQQDTVSGLVRIRFSWLQQNSACELAGYEETVYLPFNRLMGFAARSLMDPALQWSALSVEEVPKPRMVFHGRENLHATLSHKAVRRKLIRFLRDNFQWGWSDEVRFYNDFLPYSFFFTEIRGGQQGICGGLILHGREDLNRAYYSIHT
;
A
#
# COMPACT_ATOMS: atom_id res chain seq x y z
N MET A 1 2.44 -5.91 -14.74
CA MET A 1 2.25 -7.37 -14.94
C MET A 1 3.26 -8.09 -14.08
N ILE A 2 2.89 -9.23 -13.51
CA ILE A 2 3.79 -10.14 -12.82
C ILE A 2 3.71 -11.52 -13.46
N LYS A 3 4.87 -12.17 -13.57
CA LYS A 3 4.99 -13.58 -13.93
C LYS A 3 5.53 -14.33 -12.73
N VAL A 4 4.93 -15.46 -12.42
CA VAL A 4 5.30 -16.32 -11.31
C VAL A 4 5.50 -17.71 -11.88
N ASN A 5 6.74 -18.19 -11.76
CA ASN A 5 7.07 -19.58 -11.97
C ASN A 5 7.25 -20.25 -10.61
N ALA A 6 7.24 -21.57 -10.61
CA ALA A 6 7.45 -22.34 -9.40
C ALA A 6 8.53 -23.38 -9.62
N THR A 7 9.25 -23.68 -8.55
CA THR A 7 10.13 -24.83 -8.44
C THR A 7 9.62 -25.70 -7.29
N GLU A 8 10.32 -26.79 -6.99
CA GLU A 8 10.01 -27.64 -5.84
C GLU A 8 10.03 -26.84 -4.52
N THR A 9 10.96 -25.90 -4.37
CA THR A 9 11.21 -25.23 -3.07
C THR A 9 10.81 -23.76 -3.03
N CYS A 10 10.66 -23.10 -4.19
CA CYS A 10 10.44 -21.66 -4.25
C CYS A 10 9.49 -21.23 -5.37
N LEU A 11 8.90 -20.05 -5.21
CA LEU A 11 8.22 -19.31 -6.27
C LEU A 11 9.16 -18.21 -6.78
N VAL A 12 9.15 -18.04 -8.10
CA VAL A 12 10.07 -17.17 -8.82
C VAL A 12 9.26 -16.06 -9.47
N PHE A 13 9.38 -14.84 -8.94
CA PHE A 13 8.62 -13.68 -9.35
C PHE A 13 9.41 -12.83 -10.35
N ARG A 14 8.72 -12.32 -11.36
CA ARG A 14 9.26 -11.37 -12.33
C ARG A 14 8.25 -10.29 -12.62
N THR A 15 8.60 -9.03 -12.37
CA THR A 15 7.72 -7.90 -12.64
C THR A 15 8.04 -7.27 -14.00
N VAL A 16 6.99 -6.81 -14.69
CA VAL A 16 7.07 -6.11 -15.97
C VAL A 16 6.08 -4.96 -15.93
N SER A 17 6.59 -3.73 -15.92
CA SER A 17 5.80 -2.51 -16.08
C SER A 17 6.18 -1.78 -17.38
N PRO A 18 5.33 -0.86 -17.87
CA PRO A 18 5.64 -0.08 -19.08
C PRO A 18 6.94 0.74 -18.95
N LYS A 19 7.29 1.15 -17.73
CA LYS A 19 8.49 1.95 -17.47
C LYS A 19 9.75 1.09 -17.31
N ARG A 20 9.64 -0.07 -16.66
CA ARG A 20 10.79 -0.90 -16.30
C ARG A 20 10.41 -2.38 -16.24
N LYS A 21 11.36 -3.24 -16.62
CA LYS A 21 11.30 -4.67 -16.36
C LYS A 21 12.15 -4.97 -15.12
N SER A 22 11.77 -5.96 -14.32
CA SER A 22 12.61 -6.38 -13.20
C SER A 22 13.99 -6.78 -13.73
N PRO A 23 15.07 -6.35 -13.06
CA PRO A 23 16.42 -6.63 -13.53
C PRO A 23 16.77 -8.11 -13.42
N ARG A 24 16.14 -8.81 -12.46
CA ARG A 24 16.30 -10.23 -12.20
C ARG A 24 14.97 -10.85 -11.77
N SER A 25 14.96 -12.17 -11.67
CA SER A 25 13.91 -12.91 -10.99
C SER A 25 14.10 -12.79 -9.48
N PHE A 26 13.02 -12.80 -8.71
CA PHE A 26 13.02 -12.76 -7.25
C PHE A 26 12.52 -14.09 -6.70
N TYR A 27 13.33 -14.76 -5.88
CA TYR A 27 13.01 -16.07 -5.31
C TYR A 27 12.37 -15.93 -3.92
N VAL A 28 11.23 -16.59 -3.71
CA VAL A 28 10.54 -16.66 -2.42
C VAL A 28 10.36 -18.12 -2.04
N LEU A 29 10.81 -18.51 -0.85
CA LEU A 29 10.64 -19.88 -0.37
C LEU A 29 9.16 -20.17 -0.10
N ARG A 30 8.75 -21.43 -0.31
CA ARG A 30 7.38 -21.86 0.02
C ARG A 30 7.07 -21.71 1.51
N SER A 31 8.05 -21.99 2.38
CA SER A 31 7.94 -21.76 3.83
C SER A 31 7.68 -20.30 4.18
N GLU A 32 8.19 -19.35 3.41
CA GLU A 32 7.87 -17.92 3.61
C GLU A 32 6.42 -17.64 3.23
N LEU A 33 5.88 -18.27 2.17
CA LEU A 33 4.46 -18.13 1.83
C LEU A 33 3.53 -18.78 2.86
N GLU A 34 3.94 -19.88 3.48
CA GLU A 34 3.23 -20.47 4.63
C GLU A 34 3.22 -19.50 5.82
N ARG A 35 4.35 -18.84 6.09
CA ARG A 35 4.42 -17.76 7.09
C ARG A 35 3.54 -16.58 6.72
N LEU A 36 3.44 -16.22 5.44
CA LEU A 36 2.53 -15.17 4.99
C LEU A 36 1.07 -15.52 5.30
N GLU A 37 0.66 -16.77 5.09
CA GLU A 37 -0.68 -17.24 5.42
C GLU A 37 -0.96 -17.22 6.93
N GLN A 38 0.05 -17.52 7.76
CA GLN A 38 -0.08 -17.54 9.21
C GLN A 38 -0.04 -16.13 9.85
N TYR A 39 0.89 -15.29 9.42
CA TYR A 39 1.18 -14.00 10.06
C TYR A 39 0.61 -12.80 9.30
N GLY A 40 0.10 -12.99 8.10
CA GLY A 40 -0.44 -11.93 7.24
C GLY A 40 0.61 -10.98 6.66
N SER A 41 1.89 -11.08 7.06
CA SER A 41 2.97 -10.25 6.53
C SER A 41 4.32 -10.96 6.64
N ILE A 42 5.15 -10.83 5.60
CA ILE A 42 6.54 -11.32 5.58
C ILE A 42 7.47 -10.33 4.86
N THR A 43 8.77 -10.48 5.12
CA THR A 43 9.82 -9.83 4.33
C THR A 43 10.75 -10.92 3.80
N ALA A 44 10.76 -11.09 2.49
CA ALA A 44 11.69 -11.99 1.81
C ALA A 44 12.89 -11.20 1.29
N SER A 45 14.07 -11.83 1.28
CA SER A 45 15.31 -11.25 0.73
C SER A 45 15.92 -12.20 -0.29
N ASP A 46 16.39 -11.65 -1.40
CA ASP A 46 17.01 -12.42 -2.49
C ASP A 46 18.13 -11.61 -3.16
N LEU A 47 19.38 -12.10 -3.04
CA LEU A 47 20.57 -11.52 -3.68
C LEU A 47 20.70 -9.99 -3.51
N GLY A 48 20.44 -9.50 -2.29
CA GLY A 48 20.50 -8.09 -1.93
C GLY A 48 19.25 -7.28 -2.28
N CYS A 49 18.29 -7.83 -3.00
CA CYS A 49 16.94 -7.27 -3.14
C CYS A 49 16.05 -7.76 -1.98
N PHE A 50 14.97 -7.05 -1.70
CA PHE A 50 13.97 -7.52 -0.75
C PHE A 50 12.56 -7.26 -1.25
N ALA A 51 11.61 -8.05 -0.77
CA ALA A 51 10.20 -7.93 -1.07
C ALA A 51 9.39 -8.06 0.21
N VAL A 52 8.51 -7.11 0.45
CA VAL A 52 7.57 -7.13 1.57
C VAL A 52 6.21 -7.59 1.04
N PHE A 53 5.72 -8.70 1.58
CA PHE A 53 4.38 -9.20 1.30
C PHE A 53 3.46 -8.86 2.46
N GLN A 54 2.30 -8.29 2.16
CA GLN A 54 1.29 -7.97 3.16
C GLN A 54 -0.06 -8.42 2.62
N GLN A 55 -0.66 -9.39 3.30
CA GLN A 55 -2.01 -9.82 3.02
C GLN A 55 -3.00 -8.80 3.58
N ASP A 56 -4.01 -8.52 2.78
CA ASP A 56 -5.20 -7.80 3.21
C ASP A 56 -6.37 -8.77 3.21
N THR A 57 -6.86 -9.07 4.42
CA THR A 57 -7.98 -9.99 4.63
C THR A 57 -9.32 -9.39 4.18
N VAL A 58 -9.42 -8.06 4.07
CA VAL A 58 -10.66 -7.37 3.70
C VAL A 58 -10.84 -7.32 2.20
N SER A 59 -9.81 -6.88 1.46
CA SER A 59 -9.85 -6.92 -0.01
C SER A 59 -9.59 -8.31 -0.60
N GLY A 60 -9.02 -9.22 0.20
CA GLY A 60 -8.55 -10.53 -0.29
C GLY A 60 -7.34 -10.42 -1.22
N LEU A 61 -6.64 -9.28 -1.21
CA LEU A 61 -5.44 -9.04 -2.00
C LEU A 61 -4.17 -9.25 -1.16
N VAL A 62 -3.05 -9.43 -1.84
CA VAL A 62 -1.71 -9.34 -1.28
C VAL A 62 -0.97 -8.19 -1.95
N ARG A 63 -0.46 -7.28 -1.12
CA ARG A 63 0.52 -6.28 -1.51
C ARG A 63 1.87 -6.95 -1.61
N ILE A 64 2.57 -6.74 -2.71
CA ILE A 64 3.97 -7.12 -2.83
C ILE A 64 4.76 -5.88 -3.21
N ARG A 65 5.57 -5.37 -2.29
CA ARG A 65 6.49 -4.26 -2.55
C ARG A 65 7.88 -4.82 -2.77
N PHE A 66 8.35 -4.78 -4.00
CA PHE A 66 9.71 -5.13 -4.38
C PHE A 66 10.61 -3.91 -4.27
N SER A 67 11.76 -4.08 -3.64
CA SER A 67 12.86 -3.11 -3.62
C SER A 67 14.02 -3.73 -4.39
N TRP A 68 14.12 -3.33 -5.66
CA TRP A 68 15.13 -3.82 -6.59
C TRP A 68 16.41 -3.02 -6.40
N LEU A 69 17.46 -3.69 -5.94
CA LEU A 69 18.76 -3.09 -5.68
C LEU A 69 19.80 -3.62 -6.67
N GLN A 70 20.69 -2.72 -7.11
CA GLN A 70 21.83 -3.01 -7.96
C GLN A 70 23.04 -2.25 -7.43
N GLN A 71 24.17 -2.93 -7.34
CA GLN A 71 25.44 -2.30 -7.06
C GLN A 71 26.17 -2.08 -8.38
N ASN A 72 26.56 -0.84 -8.66
CA ASN A 72 27.36 -0.53 -9.84
C ASN A 72 28.85 -0.83 -9.59
N SER A 73 29.66 -0.79 -10.65
CA SER A 73 31.12 -1.02 -10.58
C SER A 73 31.87 0.02 -9.74
N ALA A 74 31.23 1.13 -9.39
CA ALA A 74 31.77 2.17 -8.50
C ALA A 74 31.41 1.94 -7.02
N CYS A 75 30.86 0.76 -6.68
CA CYS A 75 30.36 0.42 -5.35
C CYS A 75 29.18 1.29 -4.85
N GLU A 76 28.53 2.05 -5.73
CA GLU A 76 27.33 2.79 -5.38
C GLU A 76 26.10 1.88 -5.50
N LEU A 77 25.21 1.99 -4.52
CA LEU A 77 23.95 1.27 -4.48
C LEU A 77 22.86 2.12 -5.14
N ALA A 78 22.29 1.62 -6.24
CA ALA A 78 21.14 2.21 -6.90
C ALA A 78 19.96 1.25 -6.86
N GLY A 79 18.74 1.78 -6.87
CA GLY A 79 17.55 0.93 -6.84
C GLY A 79 16.26 1.64 -7.15
N TYR A 80 15.19 0.87 -7.18
CA TYR A 80 13.83 1.39 -7.29
C TYR A 80 12.84 0.46 -6.62
N GLU A 81 11.71 1.04 -6.20
CA GLU A 81 10.59 0.29 -5.65
C GLU A 81 9.52 0.06 -6.71
N GLU A 82 8.89 -1.10 -6.67
CA GLU A 82 7.72 -1.43 -7.47
C GLU A 82 6.71 -2.18 -6.60
N THR A 83 5.44 -1.74 -6.60
CA THR A 83 4.38 -2.38 -5.84
C THR A 83 3.39 -3.06 -6.78
N VAL A 84 3.07 -4.31 -6.49
CA VAL A 84 2.10 -5.13 -7.23
C VAL A 84 1.02 -5.62 -6.27
N TYR A 85 -0.21 -5.73 -6.77
CA TYR A 85 -1.38 -6.18 -6.05
C TYR A 85 -1.93 -7.43 -6.73
N LEU A 86 -2.06 -8.52 -5.99
CA LEU A 86 -2.57 -9.79 -6.51
C LEU A 86 -3.67 -10.36 -5.63
N PRO A 87 -4.65 -11.11 -6.16
CA PRO A 87 -5.57 -11.86 -5.31
C PRO A 87 -4.82 -12.92 -4.50
N PHE A 88 -4.91 -12.84 -3.18
CA PHE A 88 -4.17 -13.73 -2.25
C PHE A 88 -4.48 -15.20 -2.53
N ASN A 89 -5.77 -15.54 -2.64
CA ASN A 89 -6.22 -16.90 -2.91
C ASN A 89 -5.70 -17.45 -4.24
N ARG A 90 -5.52 -16.59 -5.27
CA ARG A 90 -4.95 -17.02 -6.55
C ARG A 90 -3.45 -17.29 -6.45
N LEU A 91 -2.72 -16.48 -5.68
CA LEU A 91 -1.31 -16.71 -5.41
C LEU A 91 -1.10 -18.03 -4.64
N MET A 92 -1.81 -18.23 -3.53
CA MET A 92 -1.69 -19.44 -2.72
C MET A 92 -2.17 -20.68 -3.49
N GLY A 93 -3.27 -20.57 -4.23
CA GLY A 93 -3.76 -21.65 -5.09
C GLY A 93 -2.82 -21.99 -6.26
N PHE A 94 -2.06 -21.02 -6.78
CA PHE A 94 -0.96 -21.31 -7.72
C PHE A 94 0.20 -22.02 -7.01
N ALA A 95 0.63 -21.53 -5.84
CA ALA A 95 1.69 -22.14 -5.06
C ALA A 95 1.38 -23.63 -4.79
N ALA A 96 0.17 -23.96 -4.34
CA ALA A 96 -0.24 -25.35 -4.10
C ALA A 96 -0.24 -26.20 -5.39
N ARG A 97 -0.88 -25.73 -6.46
CA ARG A 97 -1.01 -26.51 -7.73
C ARG A 97 0.33 -26.76 -8.41
N SER A 98 1.26 -25.82 -8.30
CA SER A 98 2.58 -25.96 -8.92
C SER A 98 3.45 -27.09 -8.33
N LEU A 99 3.09 -27.64 -7.16
CA LEU A 99 3.74 -28.84 -6.64
C LEU A 99 3.37 -30.10 -7.44
N MET A 100 2.17 -30.12 -8.03
CA MET A 100 1.68 -31.23 -8.85
C MET A 100 2.08 -31.08 -10.32
N ASP A 101 2.29 -29.85 -10.77
CA ASP A 101 2.70 -29.52 -12.13
C ASP A 101 3.86 -28.51 -12.11
N PRO A 102 5.12 -28.99 -12.16
CA PRO A 102 6.30 -28.12 -12.18
C PRO A 102 6.42 -27.22 -13.42
N ALA A 103 5.70 -27.54 -14.51
CA ALA A 103 5.67 -26.71 -15.71
C ALA A 103 4.67 -25.56 -15.62
N LEU A 104 3.85 -25.53 -14.56
CA LEU A 104 2.81 -24.53 -14.38
C LEU A 104 3.40 -23.12 -14.23
N GLN A 105 2.99 -22.22 -15.12
CA GLN A 105 3.33 -20.81 -15.06
C GLN A 105 2.08 -19.98 -14.81
N TRP A 106 2.21 -18.94 -14.00
CA TRP A 106 1.14 -17.99 -13.76
C TRP A 106 1.55 -16.58 -14.15
N SER A 107 0.69 -15.92 -14.91
CA SER A 107 0.83 -14.51 -15.26
C SER A 107 -0.41 -13.76 -14.81
N ALA A 108 -0.21 -12.61 -14.16
CA ALA A 108 -1.30 -11.76 -13.69
C ALA A 108 -0.98 -10.29 -13.95
N LEU A 109 -2.02 -9.52 -14.25
CA LEU A 109 -1.94 -8.07 -14.14
C LEU A 109 -2.06 -7.70 -12.66
N SER A 110 -1.33 -6.64 -12.27
CA SER A 110 -1.56 -6.05 -10.96
C SER A 110 -2.98 -5.50 -10.95
N VAL A 111 -3.70 -5.70 -9.87
CA VAL A 111 -4.96 -4.97 -9.65
C VAL A 111 -4.60 -3.49 -9.53
N GLU A 112 -5.17 -2.64 -10.39
CA GLU A 112 -4.88 -1.19 -10.41
C GLU A 112 -5.76 -0.43 -9.41
N GLU A 113 -6.97 -0.91 -9.13
CA GLU A 113 -7.86 -0.31 -8.15
C GLU A 113 -7.59 -0.89 -6.76
N VAL A 114 -6.69 -0.23 -6.04
CA VAL A 114 -6.64 -0.41 -4.60
C VAL A 114 -7.90 0.24 -4.02
N PRO A 115 -8.78 -0.50 -3.31
CA PRO A 115 -10.03 0.06 -2.80
C PRO A 115 -9.71 1.26 -1.90
N LYS A 116 -10.38 2.40 -2.11
CA LYS A 116 -10.12 3.59 -1.28
C LYS A 116 -10.79 3.44 0.09
N PRO A 117 -10.14 3.85 1.18
CA PRO A 117 -10.75 3.78 2.49
C PRO A 117 -11.98 4.69 2.55
N ARG A 118 -13.00 4.25 3.28
CA ARG A 118 -14.17 5.10 3.55
C ARG A 118 -13.75 6.23 4.48
N MET A 119 -13.96 7.47 4.05
CA MET A 119 -13.69 8.65 4.88
C MET A 119 -14.92 8.94 5.74
N VAL A 120 -14.77 8.79 7.07
CA VAL A 120 -15.88 8.95 8.02
C VAL A 120 -15.59 10.15 8.93
N PHE A 121 -16.43 11.18 8.87
CA PHE A 121 -16.27 12.37 9.71
C PHE A 121 -17.18 12.31 10.93
N HIS A 122 -16.58 12.17 12.11
CA HIS A 122 -17.23 12.36 13.41
C HIS A 122 -17.13 13.81 13.89
N GLY A 123 -16.06 14.53 13.50
CA GLY A 123 -15.86 15.96 13.79
C GLY A 123 -16.77 16.89 12.98
N ARG A 124 -18.07 16.91 13.29
CA ARG A 124 -19.08 17.62 12.50
C ARG A 124 -18.90 19.14 12.50
N GLU A 125 -18.42 19.72 13.61
CA GLU A 125 -18.24 21.16 13.75
C GLU A 125 -17.14 21.69 12.84
N ASN A 126 -15.93 21.11 12.91
CA ASN A 126 -14.83 21.50 12.03
C ASN A 126 -15.14 21.16 10.57
N LEU A 127 -15.86 20.06 10.32
CA LEU A 127 -16.33 19.75 8.98
C LEU A 127 -17.28 20.83 8.47
N HIS A 128 -18.29 21.23 9.25
CA HIS A 128 -19.25 22.25 8.83
C HIS A 128 -18.57 23.61 8.59
N ALA A 129 -17.66 24.02 9.48
CA ALA A 129 -16.85 25.22 9.31
C ALA A 129 -16.02 25.15 8.01
N THR A 130 -15.34 24.03 7.78
CA THR A 130 -14.52 23.82 6.58
C THR A 130 -15.36 23.85 5.31
N LEU A 131 -16.51 23.18 5.31
CA LEU A 131 -17.41 23.12 4.17
C LEU A 131 -18.06 24.48 3.89
N SER A 132 -18.24 25.33 4.88
CA SER A 132 -18.79 26.68 4.70
C SER A 132 -17.82 27.62 3.99
N HIS A 133 -16.51 27.43 4.16
CA HIS A 133 -15.49 28.28 3.53
C HIS A 133 -14.96 27.69 2.21
N LYS A 134 -15.34 28.27 1.06
CA LYS A 134 -15.04 27.74 -0.30
C LYS A 134 -13.56 27.44 -0.54
N ALA A 135 -12.64 28.29 -0.09
CA ALA A 135 -11.20 28.09 -0.27
C ALA A 135 -10.69 26.88 0.54
N VAL A 136 -11.08 26.78 1.81
CA VAL A 136 -10.66 25.72 2.72
C VAL A 136 -11.28 24.38 2.30
N ARG A 137 -12.57 24.36 1.97
CA ARG A 137 -13.27 23.19 1.41
C ARG A 137 -12.52 22.58 0.22
N ARG A 138 -12.11 23.40 -0.76
CA ARG A 138 -11.36 22.93 -1.94
C ARG A 138 -10.02 22.33 -1.56
N LYS A 139 -9.31 22.95 -0.62
CA LYS A 139 -8.01 22.47 -0.13
C LYS A 139 -8.17 21.13 0.61
N LEU A 140 -9.19 21.00 1.47
CA LEU A 140 -9.48 19.76 2.19
C LEU A 140 -9.79 18.63 1.21
N ILE A 141 -10.76 18.82 0.30
CA ILE A 141 -11.18 17.78 -0.66
C ILE A 141 -10.00 17.33 -1.52
N ARG A 142 -9.20 18.27 -2.02
CA ARG A 142 -7.99 17.95 -2.80
C ARG A 142 -7.00 17.15 -1.95
N PHE A 143 -6.73 17.62 -0.72
CA PHE A 143 -5.77 16.96 0.15
C PHE A 143 -6.20 15.53 0.51
N LEU A 144 -7.47 15.33 0.86
CA LEU A 144 -8.04 14.01 1.15
C LEU A 144 -7.88 13.05 -0.03
N ARG A 145 -8.24 13.49 -1.24
CA ARG A 145 -8.12 12.71 -2.47
C ARG A 145 -6.68 12.30 -2.77
N ASP A 146 -5.73 13.18 -2.50
CA ASP A 146 -4.33 12.99 -2.91
C ASP A 146 -3.49 12.25 -1.85
N ASN A 147 -3.85 12.33 -0.56
CA ASN A 147 -3.01 11.83 0.54
C ASN A 147 -3.59 10.62 1.31
N PHE A 148 -4.90 10.39 1.25
CA PHE A 148 -5.56 9.27 1.95
C PHE A 148 -5.95 8.15 0.98
N GLN A 149 -5.08 7.87 -0.01
CA GLN A 149 -5.21 6.71 -0.90
C GLN A 149 -4.70 5.42 -0.21
N TRP A 150 -5.08 5.24 1.05
CA TRP A 150 -4.60 4.15 1.90
C TRP A 150 -5.42 2.91 1.62
N GLY A 151 -5.17 2.27 0.48
CA GLY A 151 -6.09 1.24 0.00
C GLY A 151 -6.09 -0.09 0.76
N TRP A 152 -5.56 -0.07 1.97
CA TRP A 152 -5.51 -1.16 2.94
C TRP A 152 -6.22 -0.80 4.24
N SER A 153 -6.80 0.41 4.31
CA SER A 153 -7.66 0.80 5.41
C SER A 153 -9.12 0.61 5.01
N ASP A 154 -9.91 0.09 5.92
CA ASP A 154 -11.36 0.02 5.78
C ASP A 154 -11.91 1.44 5.82
N GLU A 155 -11.43 2.21 6.81
CA GLU A 155 -11.89 3.54 7.10
C GLU A 155 -10.74 4.43 7.55
N VAL A 156 -10.89 5.72 7.27
CA VAL A 156 -10.18 6.77 7.99
C VAL A 156 -11.23 7.62 8.67
N ARG A 157 -11.19 7.63 10.00
CA ARG A 157 -12.14 8.36 10.84
C ARG A 157 -11.53 9.70 11.25
N PHE A 158 -12.27 10.78 11.05
CA PHE A 158 -11.85 12.15 11.33
C PHE A 158 -12.68 12.74 12.49
N TYR A 159 -12.00 13.22 13.52
CA TYR A 159 -12.54 13.86 14.71
C TYR A 159 -12.13 15.34 14.73
N ASN A 160 -12.83 16.16 15.52
CA ASN A 160 -12.41 17.56 15.69
C ASN A 160 -11.01 17.61 16.30
N ASP A 161 -10.13 18.39 15.70
CA ASP A 161 -8.91 18.87 16.36
C ASP A 161 -9.20 20.17 17.11
N PHE A 162 -8.34 20.55 18.06
CA PHE A 162 -8.43 21.82 18.77
C PHE A 162 -8.18 23.02 17.85
N LEU A 163 -7.50 22.83 16.71
CA LEU A 163 -7.29 23.87 15.72
C LEU A 163 -8.50 23.97 14.76
N PRO A 164 -8.99 25.20 14.47
CA PRO A 164 -10.02 25.41 13.46
C PRO A 164 -9.65 24.79 12.11
N TYR A 165 -10.66 24.21 11.45
CA TYR A 165 -10.55 23.53 10.15
C TYR A 165 -9.61 22.33 10.12
N SER A 166 -9.15 21.85 11.28
CA SER A 166 -8.21 20.73 11.41
C SER A 166 -8.89 19.52 12.04
N PHE A 167 -8.33 18.33 11.84
CA PHE A 167 -8.93 17.09 12.29
C PHE A 167 -7.88 16.17 12.89
N PHE A 168 -8.19 15.52 14.01
CA PHE A 168 -7.49 14.31 14.40
C PHE A 168 -8.05 13.15 13.56
N PHE A 169 -7.21 12.26 13.06
CA PHE A 169 -7.68 11.07 12.33
C PHE A 169 -7.18 9.78 12.97
N THR A 170 -7.93 8.70 12.77
CA THR A 170 -7.47 7.33 13.05
C THR A 170 -7.82 6.43 11.89
N GLU A 171 -6.88 5.56 11.52
CA GLU A 171 -7.06 4.50 10.56
C GLU A 171 -7.79 3.31 11.20
N ILE A 172 -8.66 2.64 10.45
CA ILE A 172 -9.25 1.36 10.83
C ILE A 172 -8.85 0.30 9.79
N ARG A 173 -8.33 -0.84 10.27
CA ARG A 173 -7.98 -2.02 9.45
C ARG A 173 -8.47 -3.30 10.12
N GLY A 174 -9.27 -4.10 9.44
CA GLY A 174 -9.86 -5.32 10.00
C GLY A 174 -10.63 -5.06 11.31
N GLY A 175 -11.22 -3.87 11.44
CA GLY A 175 -11.89 -3.41 12.67
C GLY A 175 -10.96 -2.94 13.81
N GLN A 176 -9.63 -3.03 13.66
CA GLN A 176 -8.66 -2.53 14.63
C GLN A 176 -8.16 -1.12 14.29
N GLN A 177 -7.73 -0.38 15.30
CA GLN A 177 -7.11 0.94 15.11
C GLN A 177 -5.68 0.79 14.58
N GLY A 178 -5.36 1.55 13.54
CA GLY A 178 -4.04 1.63 12.93
C GLY A 178 -3.36 2.97 13.23
N ILE A 179 -2.77 3.57 12.19
CA ILE A 179 -2.07 4.86 12.30
C ILE A 179 -3.07 5.96 12.68
N CYS A 180 -2.67 6.83 13.61
CA CYS A 180 -3.42 8.03 13.96
C CYS A 180 -2.55 9.28 13.87
N GLY A 181 -3.17 10.45 13.79
CA GLY A 181 -2.44 11.70 13.67
C GLY A 181 -3.33 12.93 13.46
N GLY A 182 -2.71 14.07 13.19
CA GLY A 182 -3.38 15.33 12.88
C GLY A 182 -3.37 15.63 11.37
N LEU A 183 -4.53 15.96 10.82
CA LEU A 183 -4.71 16.65 9.55
C LEU A 183 -4.88 18.15 9.85
N ILE A 184 -3.78 18.89 9.76
CA ILE A 184 -3.70 20.27 10.26
C ILE A 184 -3.71 21.27 9.11
N LEU A 185 -4.52 22.33 9.24
CA LEU A 185 -4.49 23.48 8.35
C LEU A 185 -3.46 24.51 8.83
N HIS A 186 -2.40 24.69 8.06
CA HIS A 186 -1.36 25.71 8.27
C HIS A 186 -1.69 27.01 7.55
N GLY A 187 -1.07 28.12 7.98
CA GLY A 187 -1.20 29.42 7.33
C GLY A 187 -2.60 30.04 7.48
N ARG A 188 -3.28 29.80 8.62
CA ARG A 188 -4.67 30.22 8.88
C ARG A 188 -4.86 31.74 8.86
N GLU A 189 -3.79 32.51 9.04
CA GLU A 189 -3.75 33.97 8.89
C GLU A 189 -4.19 34.43 7.49
N ASP A 190 -3.89 33.62 6.45
CA ASP A 190 -4.26 33.87 5.06
C ASP A 190 -4.78 32.57 4.41
N LEU A 191 -6.10 32.41 4.40
CA LEU A 191 -6.77 31.22 3.88
C LEU A 191 -6.53 30.97 2.38
N ASN A 192 -6.05 31.95 1.61
CA ASN A 192 -5.65 31.73 0.22
C ASN A 192 -4.33 30.97 0.15
N ARG A 193 -3.39 31.27 1.05
CA ARG A 193 -2.07 30.63 1.16
C ARG A 193 -2.03 29.42 2.09
N ALA A 194 -3.09 29.21 2.87
CA ALA A 194 -3.22 28.06 3.77
C ALA A 194 -3.08 26.72 3.04
N TYR A 195 -2.59 25.70 3.73
CA TYR A 195 -2.44 24.34 3.20
C TYR A 195 -2.59 23.29 4.29
N TYR A 196 -3.02 22.08 3.90
CA TYR A 196 -3.11 20.95 4.82
C TYR A 196 -1.81 20.16 4.86
N SER A 197 -1.50 19.57 6.02
CA SER A 197 -0.46 18.54 6.16
C SER A 197 -0.89 17.46 7.17
N ILE A 198 -0.28 16.27 7.05
CA ILE A 198 -0.43 15.17 8.00
C ILE A 198 0.73 15.21 9.00
N HIS A 199 0.42 15.01 10.28
CA HIS A 199 1.36 14.79 11.37
C HIS A 199 0.98 13.48 12.06
N THR A 200 1.91 12.53 12.16
CA THR A 200 1.70 11.21 12.77
C THR A 200 2.71 10.97 13.85
#